data_AF-A0A124G536-F1
#
_entry.id   AF-A0A124G536-F1
#
_cell.length_a   1.000
_cell.length_b   1.000
_cell.length_c   1.000
_cell.angle_alpha   90.00
_cell.angle_beta   90.00
_cell.angle_gamma   90.00
#
_symmetry.space_group_name_H-M   'P 1'
#
loop_
_entity.id
_entity.type
_entity.pdbx_description
1 polymer ?
#
loop_
_entity_poly.entity_id
_entity_poly.type
_entity_poly.pdbx_seq_one_letter_code
_entity_poly.pdbx_strand_id
1 'polypeptide(L)'
;MDGKHRAAYTVIVLFGIVSLFGDIIYEGARSVSGPYLYLLGAGALAVGVVAGLGEFLGYALRLVSGYLADTTRHYWAITFIGYGMLAAVPLLALAGSWEAAAALLVLERVGKGIRVPARDAILADATTTVGRGWGFAVHEALDQIGAIIGPLIFSVIFLAQGDYRNGFALLAIPFALMILALFFARHRMPEPASPEGDGPASRATTLPGSLLPYGVFTALTMAGFAAFPVIAYHFAITGTVSEAEIPLFYAVAMGVDAVAALVIGRAYDRFGLVTLVSVPLLAIGIP
;
A
#
# COMPACT_ATOMS: atom_id res chain seq x y z
N MET A 1 -3.18 32.87 2.64
CA MET A 1 -2.30 31.76 3.04
C MET A 1 -0.87 32.21 2.84
N ASP A 2 -0.04 32.18 3.87
CA ASP A 2 1.37 32.55 3.77
C ASP A 2 2.15 31.58 2.86
N GLY A 3 3.29 32.03 2.33
CA GLY A 3 4.11 31.24 1.40
C GLY A 3 4.52 29.86 1.92
N LYS A 4 4.73 29.73 3.24
CA LYS A 4 5.03 28.45 3.91
C LYS A 4 3.85 27.48 3.89
N HIS A 5 2.62 27.95 4.14
CA HIS A 5 1.43 27.10 4.03
C HIS A 5 1.21 26.62 2.61
N ARG A 6 1.39 27.49 1.61
CA ARG A 6 1.23 27.10 0.19
C ARG A 6 2.26 26.03 -0.23
N ALA A 7 3.50 26.15 0.24
CA ALA A 7 4.53 25.14 -0.01
C ALA A 7 4.17 23.78 0.62
N ALA A 8 3.75 23.77 1.88
CA ALA A 8 3.36 22.55 2.58
C ALA A 8 2.11 21.87 2.00
N TYR A 9 1.10 22.64 1.57
CA TYR A 9 -0.03 22.09 0.82
C TYR A 9 0.40 21.47 -0.51
N THR A 10 1.32 22.13 -1.23
CA THR A 10 1.84 21.59 -2.50
C THR A 10 2.51 20.24 -2.28
N VAL A 11 3.26 20.09 -1.19
CA VAL A 11 3.90 18.84 -0.79
C VAL A 11 2.88 17.73 -0.53
N ILE A 12 1.87 18.01 0.29
CA ILE A 12 0.85 17.02 0.66
C ILE A 12 0.15 16.52 -0.60
N VAL A 13 -0.20 17.44 -1.51
CA VAL A 13 -0.81 17.09 -2.80
C VAL A 13 0.14 16.28 -3.67
N LEU A 14 1.43 16.65 -3.77
CA LEU A 14 2.40 15.89 -4.56
C LEU A 14 2.61 14.47 -4.02
N PHE A 15 2.72 14.29 -2.70
CA PHE A 15 2.80 12.95 -2.11
C PHE A 15 1.49 12.19 -2.25
N GLY A 16 0.33 12.85 -2.16
CA GLY A 16 -0.96 12.24 -2.49
C GLY A 16 -1.04 11.77 -3.94
N ILE A 17 -0.48 12.52 -4.90
CA ILE A 17 -0.40 12.11 -6.31
C ILE A 17 0.56 10.91 -6.47
N VAL A 18 1.73 10.94 -5.81
CA VAL A 18 2.67 9.81 -5.81
C VAL A 18 1.98 8.56 -5.25
N SER A 19 1.24 8.71 -4.17
CA SER A 19 0.57 7.60 -3.49
C SER A 19 -0.61 7.07 -4.31
N LEU A 20 -1.45 7.94 -4.88
CA LEU A 20 -2.48 7.57 -5.87
C LEU A 20 -1.91 6.72 -7.01
N PHE A 21 -0.84 7.17 -7.66
CA PHE A 21 -0.26 6.38 -8.76
C PHE A 21 0.40 5.09 -8.27
N GLY A 22 0.99 5.09 -7.08
CA GLY A 22 1.46 3.89 -6.41
C GLY A 22 0.34 2.88 -6.21
N ASP A 23 -0.79 3.33 -5.66
CA ASP A 23 -1.97 2.51 -5.35
C ASP A 23 -2.58 1.90 -6.61
N ILE A 24 -2.67 2.67 -7.71
CA ILE A 24 -3.07 2.12 -9.02
C ILE A 24 -2.22 0.90 -9.39
N ILE A 25 -0.90 0.97 -9.16
CA ILE A 25 0.03 -0.08 -9.54
C ILE A 25 -0.12 -1.30 -8.62
N TYR A 26 0.03 -1.13 -7.30
CA TYR A 26 0.11 -2.29 -6.42
C TYR A 26 -1.25 -2.87 -6.04
N GLU A 27 -2.33 -2.07 -5.98
CA GLU A 27 -3.68 -2.60 -5.80
C GLU A 27 -4.21 -3.23 -7.08
N GLY A 28 -3.87 -2.64 -8.25
CA GLY A 28 -4.06 -3.29 -9.55
C GLY A 28 -3.42 -4.67 -9.57
N ALA A 29 -2.13 -4.78 -9.26
CA ALA A 29 -1.43 -6.07 -9.22
C ALA A 29 -2.01 -7.03 -8.17
N ARG A 30 -2.33 -6.55 -6.96
CA ARG A 30 -2.86 -7.40 -5.90
C ARG A 30 -4.20 -8.02 -6.29
N SER A 31 -5.06 -7.25 -6.95
CA SER A 31 -6.39 -7.69 -7.40
C SER A 31 -6.37 -8.87 -8.39
N VAL A 32 -5.24 -9.09 -9.09
CA VAL A 32 -5.12 -10.15 -10.10
C VAL A 32 -3.98 -11.15 -9.83
N SER A 33 -3.18 -10.94 -8.78
CA SER A 33 -1.96 -11.73 -8.54
C SER A 33 -2.23 -13.23 -8.33
N GLY A 34 -3.33 -13.59 -7.66
CA GLY A 34 -3.75 -14.98 -7.50
C GLY A 34 -4.05 -15.70 -8.81
N PRO A 35 -5.05 -15.24 -9.59
CA PRO A 35 -5.35 -15.75 -10.93
C PRO A 35 -4.15 -15.75 -11.87
N TYR A 36 -3.31 -14.71 -11.81
CA TYR A 36 -2.13 -14.63 -12.65
C TYR A 36 -1.09 -15.70 -12.32
N LEU A 37 -0.82 -15.94 -11.04
CA LEU A 37 0.07 -17.02 -10.61
C LEU A 37 -0.51 -18.40 -10.97
N TYR A 38 -1.83 -18.59 -10.86
CA TYR A 38 -2.50 -19.80 -11.31
C TYR A 38 -2.30 -20.06 -12.81
N LEU A 39 -2.51 -19.04 -13.64
CA LEU A 39 -2.30 -19.11 -15.09
C LEU A 39 -0.87 -19.55 -15.44
N LEU A 40 0.11 -19.12 -14.64
CA LEU A 40 1.53 -19.48 -14.79
C LEU A 40 1.92 -20.83 -14.15
N GLY A 41 0.95 -21.57 -13.60
CA GLY A 41 1.15 -22.93 -13.07
C GLY A 41 1.38 -23.01 -11.55
N ALA A 42 1.20 -21.93 -10.80
CA ALA A 42 1.28 -21.99 -9.34
C ALA A 42 0.07 -22.73 -8.75
N GLY A 43 0.31 -23.48 -7.67
CA GLY A 43 -0.76 -24.01 -6.83
C GLY A 43 -1.18 -23.03 -5.73
N ALA A 44 -2.30 -23.31 -5.06
CA ALA A 44 -2.85 -22.47 -3.98
C ALA A 44 -1.84 -22.19 -2.84
N LEU A 45 -1.05 -23.20 -2.44
CA LEU A 45 -0.01 -23.05 -1.42
C LEU A 45 1.05 -22.03 -1.85
N ALA A 46 1.50 -22.08 -3.10
CA ALA A 46 2.49 -21.14 -3.62
C ALA A 46 1.94 -19.71 -3.62
N VAL A 47 0.69 -19.50 -4.05
CA VAL A 47 0.03 -18.19 -3.99
C VAL A 47 -0.07 -17.67 -2.56
N GLY A 48 -0.48 -18.52 -1.62
CA GLY A 48 -0.56 -18.16 -0.20
C GLY A 48 0.80 -17.79 0.39
N VAL A 49 1.86 -18.57 0.08
CA VAL A 49 3.22 -18.29 0.53
C VAL A 49 3.74 -16.98 -0.06
N VAL A 50 3.53 -16.71 -1.35
CA VAL A 50 3.96 -15.47 -2.00
C VAL A 50 3.26 -14.25 -1.39
N ALA A 51 1.95 -14.34 -1.21
CA ALA A 51 1.17 -13.27 -0.57
C ALA A 51 1.64 -13.02 0.87
N GLY A 52 1.75 -14.09 1.68
CA GLY A 52 2.14 -14.00 3.08
C GLY A 52 3.59 -13.53 3.28
N LEU A 53 4.54 -14.06 2.49
CA LEU A 53 5.94 -13.63 2.52
C LEU A 53 6.07 -12.18 2.10
N GLY A 54 5.32 -11.76 1.08
CA GLY A 54 5.26 -10.38 0.64
C GLY A 54 4.83 -9.44 1.76
N GLU A 55 3.70 -9.71 2.42
CA GLU A 55 3.24 -8.91 3.57
C GLU A 55 4.27 -8.92 4.70
N PHE A 56 4.79 -10.09 5.07
CA PHE A 56 5.81 -10.22 6.11
C PHE A 56 7.03 -9.33 5.83
N LEU A 57 7.61 -9.40 4.63
CA LEU A 57 8.75 -8.58 4.26
C LEU A 57 8.40 -7.09 4.19
N GLY A 58 7.20 -6.77 3.70
CA GLY A 58 6.70 -5.39 3.63
C GLY A 58 6.53 -4.71 5.00
N TYR A 59 6.37 -5.47 6.08
CA TYR A 59 6.36 -4.96 7.46
C TYR A 59 7.72 -5.11 8.16
N ALA A 60 8.35 -6.29 8.08
CA ALA A 60 9.61 -6.58 8.79
C ALA A 60 10.74 -5.63 8.35
N LEU A 61 10.82 -5.33 7.05
CA LEU A 61 11.84 -4.42 6.52
C LEU A 61 11.64 -2.97 6.94
N ARG A 62 10.47 -2.57 7.46
CA ARG A 62 10.25 -1.21 7.98
C ARG A 62 11.14 -0.94 9.19
N LEU A 63 11.34 -1.94 10.05
CA LEU A 63 12.23 -1.83 11.22
C LEU A 63 13.67 -1.55 10.81
N VAL A 64 14.16 -2.27 9.79
CA VAL A 64 15.52 -2.16 9.29
C VAL A 64 15.72 -0.88 8.48
N SER A 65 14.79 -0.59 7.55
CA SER A 65 14.87 0.59 6.68
C SER A 65 14.64 1.90 7.41
N GLY A 66 13.78 1.92 8.44
CA GLY A 66 13.63 3.08 9.34
C GLY A 66 14.94 3.40 10.05
N TYR A 67 15.54 2.39 10.70
CA TYR A 67 16.85 2.57 11.34
C TYR A 67 17.94 3.04 10.36
N LEU A 68 17.95 2.48 9.15
CA LEU A 68 18.90 2.88 8.10
C LEU A 68 18.64 4.33 7.63
N ALA A 69 17.38 4.73 7.45
CA ALA A 69 17.02 6.08 7.06
C ALA A 69 17.45 7.11 8.10
N ASP A 70 17.18 6.84 9.38
CA ASP A 70 17.53 7.73 10.48
C ASP A 70 19.05 7.86 10.65
N THR A 71 19.78 6.76 10.48
CA THR A 71 21.24 6.72 10.63
C THR A 71 21.96 7.39 9.45
N THR A 72 21.52 7.11 8.22
CA THR A 72 22.17 7.65 7.01
C THR A 72 21.69 9.05 6.67
N ARG A 73 20.50 9.45 7.13
CA ARG A 73 19.79 10.69 6.74
C ARG A 73 19.48 10.83 5.24
N HIS A 74 19.69 9.78 4.45
CA HIS A 74 19.44 9.76 3.00
C HIS A 74 17.98 9.43 2.68
N TYR A 75 17.02 10.12 3.30
CA TYR A 75 15.59 9.80 3.21
C TYR A 75 15.10 9.73 1.76
N TRP A 76 15.43 10.74 0.94
CA TRP A 76 15.02 10.75 -0.47
C TRP A 76 15.60 9.58 -1.26
N ALA A 77 16.88 9.22 -1.07
CA ALA A 77 17.47 8.09 -1.79
C ALA A 77 16.73 6.78 -1.47
N ILE A 78 16.42 6.54 -0.19
CA ILE A 78 15.68 5.37 0.27
C ILE A 78 14.25 5.37 -0.29
N THR A 79 13.57 6.52 -0.29
CA THR A 79 12.25 6.69 -0.90
C THR A 79 12.30 6.39 -2.40
N PHE A 80 13.28 6.91 -3.15
CA PHE A 80 13.44 6.65 -4.58
C PHE A 80 13.74 5.18 -4.87
N ILE A 81 14.57 4.52 -4.07
CA ILE A 81 14.85 3.07 -4.22
C ILE A 81 13.56 2.28 -4.04
N GLY A 82 12.82 2.49 -2.95
CA GLY A 82 11.62 1.71 -2.67
C GLY A 82 10.45 2.02 -3.62
N TYR A 83 10.34 3.23 -4.17
CA TYR A 83 9.41 3.51 -5.28
C TYR A 83 9.90 2.96 -6.62
N GLY A 84 11.20 2.98 -6.89
CA GLY A 84 11.79 2.39 -8.10
C GLY A 84 11.51 0.89 -8.21
N MET A 85 11.47 0.19 -7.08
CA MET A 85 11.13 -1.24 -7.02
C MET A 85 9.68 -1.54 -7.45
N LEU A 86 8.77 -0.56 -7.54
CA LEU A 86 7.44 -0.75 -8.14
C LEU A 86 7.49 -0.99 -9.65
N ALA A 87 8.62 -0.75 -10.31
CA ALA A 87 8.86 -1.22 -11.68
C ALA A 87 8.67 -2.74 -11.81
N ALA A 88 8.79 -3.48 -10.70
CA ALA A 88 8.55 -4.92 -10.68
C ALA A 88 7.14 -5.29 -11.16
N VAL A 89 6.14 -4.43 -10.91
CA VAL A 89 4.75 -4.71 -11.29
C VAL A 89 4.54 -4.63 -12.80
N PRO A 90 4.91 -3.54 -13.51
CA PRO A 90 4.82 -3.54 -14.97
C PRO A 90 5.67 -4.64 -15.63
N LEU A 91 6.80 -5.01 -15.02
CA LEU A 91 7.64 -6.11 -15.50
C LEU A 91 6.96 -7.49 -15.40
N LEU A 92 5.88 -7.64 -14.63
CA LEU A 92 5.06 -8.86 -14.64
C LEU A 92 4.50 -9.15 -16.04
N ALA A 93 4.34 -8.14 -16.91
CA ALA A 93 3.98 -8.34 -18.31
C ALA A 93 4.94 -9.27 -19.08
N LEU A 94 6.17 -9.44 -18.57
CA LEU A 94 7.23 -10.25 -19.17
C LEU A 94 7.51 -11.54 -18.39
N ALA A 95 6.76 -11.82 -17.32
CA ALA A 95 6.98 -13.03 -16.53
C ALA A 95 6.52 -14.27 -17.30
N GLY A 96 7.47 -15.19 -17.55
CA GLY A 96 7.22 -16.45 -18.26
C GLY A 96 6.96 -17.65 -17.35
N SER A 97 7.07 -17.49 -16.03
CA SER A 97 6.81 -18.53 -15.04
C SER A 97 6.30 -17.93 -13.73
N TRP A 98 5.61 -18.73 -12.92
CA TRP A 98 5.04 -18.25 -11.67
C TRP A 98 6.12 -17.88 -10.64
N GLU A 99 7.30 -18.51 -10.69
CA GLU A 99 8.43 -18.18 -9.82
C GLU A 99 8.98 -16.79 -10.14
N ALA A 100 9.11 -16.46 -11.43
CA ALA A 100 9.52 -15.12 -11.86
C ALA A 100 8.48 -14.07 -11.45
N ALA A 101 7.20 -14.36 -11.62
CA ALA A 101 6.12 -13.49 -11.16
C ALA A 101 6.12 -13.32 -9.62
N ALA A 102 6.31 -14.41 -8.88
CA ALA A 102 6.42 -14.39 -7.44
C ALA A 102 7.59 -13.52 -6.96
N ALA A 103 8.76 -13.62 -7.58
CA ALA A 103 9.91 -12.79 -7.25
C ALA A 103 9.61 -11.29 -7.46
N LEU A 104 8.93 -10.93 -8.56
CA LEU A 104 8.53 -9.55 -8.83
C LEU A 104 7.48 -9.03 -7.84
N LEU A 105 6.48 -9.84 -7.49
CA LEU A 105 5.47 -9.51 -6.48
C LEU A 105 6.10 -9.31 -5.09
N VAL A 106 7.06 -10.16 -4.71
CA VAL A 106 7.82 -10.00 -3.46
C VAL A 106 8.70 -8.75 -3.52
N LEU A 107 9.34 -8.47 -4.66
CA LEU A 107 10.18 -7.29 -4.85
C LEU A 107 9.40 -5.98 -4.68
N GLU A 108 8.16 -5.92 -5.18
CA GLU A 108 7.24 -4.81 -4.93
C GLU A 108 7.02 -4.59 -3.43
N ARG A 109 6.78 -5.66 -2.67
CA ARG A 109 6.55 -5.60 -1.22
C ARG A 109 7.80 -5.18 -0.44
N VAL A 110 8.96 -5.67 -0.83
CA VAL A 110 10.26 -5.21 -0.31
C VAL A 110 10.41 -3.71 -0.54
N GLY A 111 10.10 -3.23 -1.76
CA GLY A 111 10.10 -1.82 -2.10
C GLY A 111 9.19 -0.98 -1.19
N LYS A 112 7.97 -1.47 -0.91
CA LYS A 112 7.05 -0.85 0.06
C LYS A 112 7.67 -0.78 1.45
N GLY A 113 8.25 -1.88 1.94
CA GLY A 113 8.92 -1.94 3.24
C GLY A 113 10.08 -0.94 3.37
N ILE A 114 10.82 -0.71 2.29
CA ILE A 114 11.94 0.24 2.24
C ILE A 114 11.47 1.70 2.22
N ARG A 115 10.49 2.05 1.36
CA ARG A 115 10.10 3.46 1.18
C ARG A 115 9.27 4.03 2.31
N VAL A 116 8.44 3.21 2.97
CA VAL A 116 7.39 3.72 3.88
C VAL A 116 7.98 4.53 5.03
N PRO A 117 8.96 4.03 5.82
CA PRO A 117 9.52 4.82 6.92
C PRO A 117 10.15 6.14 6.46
N ALA A 118 10.93 6.11 5.37
CA ALA A 118 11.58 7.30 4.84
C ALA A 118 10.58 8.32 4.27
N ARG A 119 9.55 7.85 3.55
CA ARG A 119 8.44 8.68 3.04
C ARG A 119 7.70 9.35 4.19
N ASP A 120 7.36 8.58 5.22
CA ASP A 120 6.58 9.08 6.35
C ASP A 120 7.39 10.12 7.15
N ALA A 121 8.70 9.93 7.29
CA ALA A 121 9.60 10.93 7.87
C ALA A 121 9.62 12.24 7.05
N ILE A 122 9.68 12.16 5.72
CA ILE A 122 9.61 13.35 4.83
C ILE A 122 8.26 14.07 4.98
N LEU A 123 7.16 13.31 5.06
CA LEU A 123 5.80 13.86 5.14
C LEU A 123 5.47 14.44 6.52
N ALA A 124 6.03 13.87 7.59
CA ALA A 124 5.84 14.34 8.95
C ALA A 124 6.27 15.79 9.12
N ASP A 125 7.41 16.18 8.54
CA ASP A 125 7.90 17.57 8.56
C ASP A 125 6.90 18.53 7.89
N ALA A 126 6.39 18.15 6.72
CA ALA A 126 5.47 18.98 5.94
C ALA A 126 4.08 19.15 6.58
N THR A 127 3.55 18.10 7.21
CA THR A 127 2.17 18.09 7.76
C THR A 127 2.02 18.89 9.05
N THR A 128 3.11 19.25 9.74
CA THR A 128 3.07 20.11 10.94
C THR A 128 2.49 21.51 10.68
N THR A 129 2.61 22.02 9.45
CA THR A 129 2.29 23.42 9.12
C THR A 129 0.88 23.66 8.58
N VAL A 130 0.15 22.61 8.19
CA VAL A 130 -1.14 22.71 7.46
C VAL A 130 -2.35 22.34 8.33
N GLY A 131 -2.12 21.73 9.49
CA GLY A 131 -3.15 21.08 10.29
C GLY A 131 -3.25 19.61 9.90
N ARG A 132 -2.83 18.73 10.82
CA ARG A 132 -2.61 17.30 10.55
C ARG A 132 -3.83 16.63 9.92
N GLY A 133 -5.04 16.85 10.45
CA GLY A 133 -6.26 16.16 10.01
C GLY A 133 -6.65 16.39 8.54
N TRP A 134 -6.62 17.63 8.04
CA TRP A 134 -6.99 17.92 6.65
C TRP A 134 -5.94 17.42 5.66
N GLY A 135 -4.65 17.55 6.00
CA GLY A 135 -3.56 17.04 5.16
C GLY A 135 -3.62 15.52 4.97
N PHE A 136 -3.84 14.78 6.06
CA PHE A 136 -4.05 13.33 6.01
C PHE A 136 -5.31 12.95 5.25
N ALA A 137 -6.42 13.67 5.42
CA ALA A 137 -7.66 13.38 4.72
C ALA A 137 -7.54 13.51 3.18
N VAL A 138 -6.82 14.53 2.69
CA VAL A 138 -6.58 14.70 1.25
C VAL A 138 -5.67 13.59 0.71
N HIS A 139 -4.63 13.22 1.46
CA HIS A 139 -3.73 12.13 1.08
C HIS A 139 -4.50 10.80 0.99
N GLU A 140 -5.24 10.46 2.04
CA GLU A 140 -6.06 9.24 2.10
C GLU A 140 -7.10 9.18 0.97
N ALA A 141 -7.76 10.30 0.65
CA ALA A 141 -8.72 10.33 -0.45
C ALA A 141 -8.07 10.01 -1.81
N LEU A 142 -6.84 10.48 -2.04
CA LEU A 142 -6.10 10.20 -3.26
C LEU A 142 -5.62 8.75 -3.33
N ASP A 143 -5.22 8.18 -2.20
CA ASP A 143 -4.87 6.76 -2.06
C ASP A 143 -6.05 5.87 -2.44
N GLN A 144 -7.21 6.11 -1.83
CA GLN A 144 -8.43 5.33 -2.10
C GLN A 144 -8.88 5.41 -3.56
N ILE A 145 -8.72 6.58 -4.21
CA ILE A 145 -8.97 6.71 -5.66
C ILE A 145 -8.05 5.76 -6.45
N GLY A 146 -6.77 5.74 -6.13
CA GLY A 146 -5.82 4.85 -6.79
C GLY A 146 -6.13 3.37 -6.55
N ALA A 147 -6.50 3.02 -5.32
CA ALA A 147 -6.83 1.66 -4.91
C ALA A 147 -8.06 1.09 -5.64
N ILE A 148 -8.99 1.95 -6.05
CA ILE A 148 -10.15 1.58 -6.88
C ILE A 148 -9.79 1.55 -8.36
N ILE A 149 -9.03 2.54 -8.86
CA ILE A 149 -8.69 2.64 -10.29
C ILE A 149 -7.82 1.47 -10.75
N GLY A 150 -6.81 1.06 -9.96
CA GLY A 150 -5.89 -0.03 -10.32
C GLY A 150 -6.60 -1.34 -10.71
N PRO A 151 -7.46 -1.89 -9.86
CA PRO A 151 -8.25 -3.09 -10.19
C PRO A 151 -9.25 -2.87 -11.32
N LEU A 152 -9.86 -1.68 -11.42
CA LEU A 152 -10.76 -1.37 -12.53
C LEU A 152 -10.05 -1.35 -13.89
N ILE A 153 -8.77 -0.96 -13.94
CA ILE A 153 -7.97 -1.08 -15.17
C ILE A 153 -7.95 -2.53 -15.67
N PHE A 154 -7.68 -3.51 -14.79
CA PHE A 154 -7.70 -4.92 -15.16
C PHE A 154 -9.10 -5.39 -15.58
N SER A 155 -10.13 -4.98 -14.83
CA SER A 155 -11.52 -5.31 -15.16
C SER A 155 -11.88 -4.87 -16.58
N VAL A 156 -11.54 -3.63 -16.94
CA VAL A 156 -11.79 -3.05 -18.28
C VAL A 156 -10.97 -3.76 -19.35
N ILE A 157 -9.70 -4.10 -19.06
CA ILE A 157 -8.84 -4.82 -20.01
C ILE A 157 -9.40 -6.19 -20.33
N PHE A 158 -9.85 -6.94 -19.33
CA PHE A 158 -10.47 -8.25 -19.54
C PHE A 158 -11.79 -8.16 -20.30
N LEU A 159 -12.63 -7.15 -20.01
CA LEU A 159 -13.84 -6.88 -20.80
C LEU A 159 -13.54 -6.52 -22.26
N ALA A 160 -12.41 -5.85 -22.51
CA ALA A 160 -11.91 -5.52 -23.84
C ALA A 160 -11.14 -6.67 -24.52
N GLN A 161 -11.22 -7.89 -23.99
CA GLN A 161 -10.53 -9.10 -24.48
C GLN A 161 -9.00 -8.99 -24.46
N GLY A 162 -8.45 -8.11 -23.62
CA GLY A 162 -7.03 -8.07 -23.31
C GLY A 162 -6.64 -9.13 -22.28
N ASP A 163 -5.33 -9.36 -22.14
CA ASP A 163 -4.76 -10.35 -21.22
C ASP A 163 -4.01 -9.66 -20.06
N TYR A 164 -3.50 -10.47 -19.14
CA TYR A 164 -2.67 -10.00 -18.02
C TYR A 164 -1.45 -9.21 -18.48
N ARG A 165 -0.86 -9.57 -19.62
CA ARG A 165 0.31 -8.88 -20.18
C ARG A 165 -0.04 -7.44 -20.54
N ASN A 166 -1.17 -7.21 -21.20
CA ASN A 166 -1.69 -5.87 -21.49
C ASN A 166 -1.96 -5.09 -20.19
N GLY A 167 -2.55 -5.74 -19.19
CA GLY A 167 -2.79 -5.18 -17.86
C GLY A 167 -1.55 -4.65 -17.17
N PHE A 168 -0.56 -5.52 -16.97
CA PHE A 168 0.70 -5.13 -16.34
C PHE A 168 1.47 -4.11 -17.17
N ALA A 169 1.50 -4.25 -18.51
CA ALA A 169 2.19 -3.28 -19.37
C ALA A 169 1.58 -1.88 -19.25
N LEU A 170 0.24 -1.77 -19.14
CA LEU A 170 -0.44 -0.49 -18.97
C LEU A 170 -0.06 0.20 -17.65
N LEU A 171 0.25 -0.57 -16.59
CA LEU A 171 0.72 -0.04 -15.32
C LEU A 171 2.10 0.65 -15.41
N ALA A 172 2.82 0.54 -16.53
CA ALA A 172 4.02 1.34 -16.78
C ALA A 172 3.71 2.85 -16.85
N ILE A 173 2.50 3.22 -17.30
CA ILE A 173 2.06 4.62 -17.36
C ILE A 173 1.94 5.23 -15.95
N PRO A 174 1.12 4.70 -15.02
CA PRO A 174 1.07 5.22 -13.66
C PRO A 174 2.44 5.12 -12.96
N PHE A 175 3.27 4.10 -13.26
CA PHE A 175 4.64 4.05 -12.74
C PHE A 175 5.48 5.25 -13.18
N ALA A 176 5.48 5.59 -14.46
CA ALA A 176 6.21 6.75 -14.98
C ALA A 176 5.69 8.06 -14.36
N LEU A 177 4.36 8.21 -14.24
CA LEU A 177 3.73 9.37 -13.62
C LEU A 177 4.06 9.48 -12.11
N MET A 178 4.11 8.36 -11.40
CA MET A 178 4.52 8.28 -10.00
C MET A 178 5.97 8.75 -9.82
N ILE A 179 6.90 8.25 -10.62
CA ILE A 179 8.31 8.65 -10.56
C ILE A 179 8.48 10.13 -10.91
N LEU A 180 7.75 10.62 -11.91
CA LEU A 180 7.74 12.04 -12.27
C LEU A 180 7.21 12.91 -11.11
N ALA A 181 6.10 12.53 -10.49
CA ALA A 181 5.54 13.21 -9.33
C ALA A 181 6.52 13.19 -8.14
N LEU A 182 7.23 12.07 -7.92
CA LEU A 182 8.22 11.93 -6.87
C LEU A 182 9.45 12.84 -7.11
N PHE A 183 9.88 12.98 -8.37
CA PHE A 183 10.92 13.92 -8.76
C PHE A 183 10.51 15.36 -8.50
N PHE A 184 9.28 15.75 -8.84
CA PHE A 184 8.75 17.07 -8.51
C PHE A 184 8.63 17.30 -7.01
N ALA A 185 8.20 16.30 -6.23
CA ALA A 185 8.15 16.37 -4.78
C ALA A 185 9.53 16.67 -4.19
N ARG A 186 10.56 15.91 -4.61
CA ARG A 186 11.95 16.15 -4.20
C ARG A 186 12.46 17.55 -4.54
N HIS A 187 12.12 18.09 -5.70
CA HIS A 187 12.58 19.44 -6.08
C HIS A 187 11.92 20.55 -5.27
N ARG A 188 10.75 20.30 -4.69
CA ARG A 188 9.99 21.27 -3.90
C ARG A 188 10.27 21.16 -2.40
N MET A 189 11.02 20.14 -1.98
CA MET A 189 11.28 19.84 -0.58
C MET A 189 12.78 19.63 -0.34
N PRO A 190 13.40 20.44 0.52
CA PRO A 190 14.73 20.13 1.03
C PRO A 190 14.75 18.75 1.70
N GLU A 191 15.94 18.20 1.95
CA GLU A 191 16.04 17.05 2.85
C GLU A 191 15.44 17.44 4.21
N PRO A 192 14.65 16.55 4.84
CA PRO A 192 14.13 16.83 6.18
C PRO A 192 15.29 17.17 7.11
N ALA A 193 15.23 18.33 7.77
CA ALA A 193 16.01 18.52 8.98
C ALA A 193 15.50 17.47 9.97
N SER A 194 16.40 16.72 10.62
CA SER A 194 16.11 15.54 11.46
C SER A 194 14.68 15.50 12.01
N PRO A 195 13.91 14.42 11.80
CA PRO A 195 12.66 14.23 12.50
C PRO A 195 13.02 14.14 13.99
N GLU A 196 12.64 15.17 14.74
CA GLU A 196 13.08 15.46 16.11
C GLU A 196 14.45 16.14 16.17
N GLY A 197 14.50 17.30 16.83
CA GLY A 197 15.72 18.11 16.97
C GLY A 197 16.87 17.35 17.63
N ASP A 198 18.04 17.99 17.68
CA ASP A 198 19.31 17.51 18.26
C ASP A 198 19.28 17.04 19.74
N GLY A 199 18.09 16.76 20.31
CA GLY A 199 17.97 15.99 21.54
C GLY A 199 18.39 14.53 21.30
N PRO A 200 18.97 13.86 22.31
CA PRO A 200 19.24 12.44 22.20
C PRO A 200 17.92 11.76 21.92
N ALA A 201 17.79 11.15 20.73
CA ALA A 201 16.69 10.25 20.41
C ALA A 201 16.50 9.37 21.64
N SER A 202 15.37 9.52 22.32
CA SER A 202 15.02 8.64 23.41
C SER A 202 14.83 7.27 22.76
N ARG A 203 15.93 6.54 22.58
CA ARG A 203 15.92 5.12 22.31
C ARG A 203 15.13 4.59 23.48
N ALA A 204 13.84 4.35 23.28
CA ALA A 204 13.05 3.59 24.21
C ALA A 204 13.75 2.23 24.29
N THR A 205 14.65 2.08 25.25
CA THR A 205 15.44 0.87 25.49
C THR A 205 14.57 -0.26 26.02
N THR A 206 13.30 0.04 26.29
CA THR A 206 12.29 -0.88 26.78
C THR A 206 11.07 -0.79 25.88
N LEU A 207 10.72 -1.91 25.26
CA LEU A 207 9.43 -2.05 24.61
C LEU A 207 8.34 -1.96 25.70
N PRO A 208 7.23 -1.25 25.46
CA PRO A 208 6.13 -1.21 26.41
C PRO A 208 5.68 -2.64 26.74
N GLY A 209 5.46 -2.96 28.01
CA GLY A 209 5.01 -4.31 28.43
C GLY A 209 3.67 -4.73 27.80
N SER A 210 2.89 -3.77 27.31
CA SER A 210 1.65 -3.98 26.56
C SER A 210 1.84 -4.37 25.09
N LEU A 211 3.03 -4.21 24.52
CA LEU A 211 3.27 -4.48 23.10
C LEU A 211 3.16 -5.97 22.78
N LEU A 212 3.70 -6.84 23.64
CA LEU A 212 3.64 -8.28 23.45
C LEU A 212 2.19 -8.82 23.48
N PRO A 213 1.38 -8.54 24.53
CA PRO A 213 -0.02 -9.01 24.55
C PRO A 213 -0.84 -8.40 23.41
N TYR A 214 -0.61 -7.13 23.03
CA TYR A 214 -1.25 -6.52 21.87
C TYR A 214 -0.85 -7.19 20.55
N GLY A 215 0.45 -7.52 20.40
CA GLY A 215 0.98 -8.22 19.24
C GLY A 215 0.41 -9.63 19.12
N VAL A 216 0.32 -10.38 20.22
CA VAL A 216 -0.31 -11.71 20.26
C VAL A 216 -1.79 -11.62 19.92
N PHE A 217 -2.52 -10.66 20.51
CA PHE A 217 -3.94 -10.43 20.19
C PHE A 217 -4.15 -10.13 18.70
N THR A 218 -3.33 -9.24 18.13
CA THR A 218 -3.39 -8.88 16.70
C THR A 218 -3.07 -10.08 15.82
N ALA A 219 -2.03 -10.86 16.17
CA ALA A 219 -1.65 -12.06 15.43
C ALA A 219 -2.77 -13.12 15.45
N LEU A 220 -3.40 -13.36 16.59
CA LEU A 220 -4.53 -14.31 16.71
C LEU A 220 -5.77 -13.81 15.97
N THR A 221 -6.03 -12.51 15.97
CA THR A 221 -7.17 -11.92 15.24
C THR A 221 -6.97 -12.03 13.72
N MET A 222 -5.73 -11.93 13.25
CA MET A 222 -5.39 -12.08 11.84
C MET A 222 -5.18 -13.55 11.42
N ALA A 223 -5.07 -14.47 12.39
CA ALA A 223 -4.91 -15.89 12.12
C ALA A 223 -6.18 -16.44 11.46
N GLY A 224 -6.06 -16.90 10.21
CA GLY A 224 -7.19 -17.40 9.43
C GLY A 224 -7.78 -16.40 8.46
N PHE A 225 -7.33 -15.14 8.47
CA PHE A 225 -7.74 -14.17 7.45
C PHE A 225 -7.17 -14.56 6.08
N ALA A 226 -8.03 -14.89 5.13
CA ALA A 226 -7.61 -15.24 3.78
C ALA A 226 -7.21 -13.98 3.00
N ALA A 227 -5.93 -13.88 2.64
CA ALA A 227 -5.46 -12.81 1.76
C ALA A 227 -6.18 -12.88 0.41
N PHE A 228 -6.58 -11.72 -0.13
CA PHE A 228 -7.32 -11.65 -1.38
C PHE A 228 -6.71 -12.44 -2.55
N PRO A 229 -5.37 -12.49 -2.76
CA PRO A 229 -4.78 -13.34 -3.81
C PRO A 229 -5.18 -14.81 -3.73
N VAL A 230 -5.38 -15.37 -2.54
CA VAL A 230 -5.83 -16.76 -2.37
C VAL A 230 -7.31 -16.91 -2.72
N ILE A 231 -8.14 -15.93 -2.34
CA ILE A 231 -9.57 -15.88 -2.70
C ILE A 231 -9.72 -15.77 -4.22
N ALA A 232 -8.98 -14.84 -4.84
CA ALA A 232 -8.97 -14.62 -6.27
C ALA A 232 -8.45 -15.85 -7.03
N TYR A 233 -7.43 -16.54 -6.52
CA TYR A 233 -7.00 -17.84 -7.05
C TYR A 233 -8.15 -18.85 -7.04
N HIS A 234 -8.89 -18.94 -5.93
CA HIS A 234 -10.03 -19.85 -5.83
C HIS A 234 -11.14 -19.52 -6.83
N PHE A 235 -11.43 -18.24 -7.05
CA PHE A 235 -12.35 -17.80 -8.10
C PHE A 235 -11.90 -18.25 -9.49
N ALA A 236 -10.62 -18.09 -9.81
CA ALA A 236 -10.07 -18.49 -11.10
C ALA A 236 -10.14 -20.01 -11.33
N ILE A 237 -9.76 -20.84 -10.35
CA ILE A 237 -9.76 -22.30 -10.53
C ILE A 237 -11.16 -22.90 -10.61
N THR A 238 -12.13 -22.29 -9.90
CA THR A 238 -13.51 -22.80 -9.87
C THR A 238 -14.35 -22.27 -11.01
N GLY A 239 -13.91 -21.20 -11.68
CA GLY A 239 -14.67 -20.52 -12.73
C GLY A 239 -16.00 -19.96 -12.22
N THR A 240 -16.10 -19.69 -10.91
CA THR A 240 -17.33 -19.20 -10.26
C THR A 240 -17.69 -17.78 -10.67
N VAL A 241 -16.67 -16.98 -11.01
CA VAL A 241 -16.79 -15.62 -11.56
C VAL A 241 -15.85 -15.48 -12.76
N SER A 242 -16.19 -14.56 -13.65
CA SER A 242 -15.36 -14.23 -14.81
C SER A 242 -14.06 -13.52 -14.42
N GLU A 243 -13.05 -13.55 -15.30
CA GLU A 243 -11.76 -12.88 -15.05
C GLU A 243 -11.91 -11.38 -14.81
N ALA A 244 -12.90 -10.73 -15.44
CA ALA A 244 -13.20 -9.31 -15.25
C ALA A 244 -13.85 -9.00 -13.90
N GLU A 245 -14.63 -9.94 -13.34
CA GLU A 245 -15.32 -9.76 -12.06
C GLU A 245 -14.37 -9.85 -10.85
N ILE A 246 -13.29 -10.63 -10.95
CA ILE A 246 -12.32 -10.81 -9.86
C ILE A 246 -11.72 -9.46 -9.41
N PRO A 247 -11.06 -8.67 -10.27
CA PRO A 247 -10.53 -7.37 -9.88
C PRO A 247 -11.64 -6.34 -9.61
N LEU A 248 -12.84 -6.50 -10.20
CA LEU A 248 -13.99 -5.65 -9.90
C LEU A 248 -14.46 -5.84 -8.44
N PHE A 249 -14.52 -7.08 -7.94
CA PHE A 249 -14.83 -7.33 -6.52
C PHE A 249 -13.79 -6.75 -5.59
N TYR A 250 -12.51 -6.79 -5.99
CA TYR A 250 -11.47 -6.10 -5.23
C TYR A 250 -11.70 -4.58 -5.21
N ALA A 251 -12.04 -3.96 -6.35
CA ALA A 251 -12.35 -2.54 -6.43
C ALA A 251 -13.55 -2.17 -5.54
N VAL A 252 -14.60 -2.99 -5.54
CA VAL A 252 -15.78 -2.82 -4.68
C VAL A 252 -15.38 -2.93 -3.21
N ALA A 253 -14.54 -3.90 -2.84
CA ALA A 253 -14.04 -4.04 -1.48
C ALA A 253 -13.25 -2.80 -1.03
N MET A 254 -12.37 -2.25 -1.87
CA MET A 254 -11.64 -1.00 -1.59
C MET A 254 -12.59 0.20 -1.47
N GLY A 255 -13.62 0.29 -2.31
CA GLY A 255 -14.64 1.33 -2.21
C GLY A 255 -15.47 1.24 -0.93
N VAL A 256 -15.83 0.03 -0.51
CA VAL A 256 -16.51 -0.21 0.77
C VAL A 256 -15.61 0.16 1.94
N ASP A 257 -14.33 -0.21 1.90
CA ASP A 257 -13.33 0.15 2.91
C ASP A 257 -13.21 1.68 3.04
N ALA A 258 -13.08 2.41 1.92
CA ALA A 258 -13.03 3.87 1.92
C ALA A 258 -14.26 4.52 2.57
N VAL A 259 -15.47 4.03 2.23
CA VAL A 259 -16.72 4.54 2.83
C VAL A 259 -16.81 4.18 4.31
N ALA A 260 -16.47 2.95 4.68
CA ALA A 260 -16.47 2.47 6.05
C ALA A 260 -15.50 3.28 6.92
N ALA A 261 -14.28 3.55 6.43
CA ALA A 261 -13.29 4.38 7.09
C ALA A 261 -13.83 5.79 7.40
N LEU A 262 -14.56 6.40 6.46
CA LEU A 262 -15.18 7.71 6.66
C LEU A 262 -16.33 7.70 7.68
N VAL A 263 -17.10 6.63 7.75
CA VAL A 263 -18.21 6.48 8.70
C VAL A 263 -17.67 6.18 10.11
N ILE A 264 -16.78 5.20 10.21
CA ILE A 264 -16.16 4.77 11.47
C ILE A 264 -15.28 5.88 12.03
N GLY A 265 -14.52 6.60 11.18
CA GLY A 265 -13.72 7.75 11.61
C GLY A 265 -14.56 8.84 12.26
N ARG A 266 -15.67 9.24 11.64
CA ARG A 266 -16.61 10.21 12.23
C ARG A 266 -17.27 9.70 13.53
N ALA A 267 -17.59 8.41 13.59
CA ALA A 267 -18.13 7.81 14.81
C ALA A 267 -17.07 7.82 15.93
N TYR A 268 -15.81 7.52 15.61
CA TYR A 268 -14.69 7.55 16.53
C TYR A 268 -14.44 8.97 17.07
N ASP A 269 -14.48 9.99 16.20
CA ASP A 269 -14.36 11.39 16.63
C ASP A 269 -15.43 11.81 17.65
N ARG A 270 -16.63 11.19 17.57
CA ARG A 270 -17.77 11.50 18.44
C ARG A 270 -17.83 10.64 19.70
N PHE A 271 -17.49 9.36 19.60
CA PHE A 271 -17.71 8.34 20.64
C PHE A 271 -16.42 7.69 21.17
N GLY A 272 -15.26 8.06 20.63
CA GLY A 272 -13.96 7.53 21.03
C GLY A 272 -13.83 6.02 20.82
N LEU A 273 -13.07 5.39 21.71
CA LEU A 273 -12.71 3.95 21.67
C LEU A 273 -13.92 3.00 21.67
N VAL A 274 -15.09 3.43 22.16
CA VAL A 274 -16.32 2.61 22.15
C VAL A 274 -16.71 2.20 20.73
N THR A 275 -16.40 3.04 19.74
CA THR A 275 -16.63 2.75 18.32
C THR A 275 -15.95 1.45 17.88
N LEU A 276 -14.77 1.13 18.44
CA LEU A 276 -14.02 -0.07 18.05
C LEU A 276 -14.71 -1.39 18.45
N VAL A 277 -15.69 -1.34 19.36
CA VAL A 277 -16.50 -2.51 19.73
C VAL A 277 -17.40 -2.98 18.59
N SER A 278 -17.72 -2.12 17.61
CA SER A 278 -18.50 -2.53 16.44
C SER A 278 -17.74 -3.47 15.51
N VAL A 279 -16.40 -3.41 15.50
CA VAL A 279 -15.55 -4.20 14.60
C VAL A 279 -15.75 -5.72 14.80
N PRO A 280 -15.60 -6.30 16.01
CA PRO A 280 -15.86 -7.72 16.21
C PRO A 280 -17.32 -8.11 15.93
N LEU A 281 -18.29 -7.23 16.21
CA LEU A 281 -19.70 -7.52 15.93
C LEU A 281 -20.01 -7.61 14.43
N LEU A 282 -19.39 -6.74 13.62
CA LEU A 282 -19.50 -6.78 12.17
C LEU A 282 -18.73 -7.97 11.58
N ALA A 283 -17.59 -8.34 12.18
CA ALA A 283 -16.78 -9.47 11.73
C ALA A 283 -17.47 -10.83 11.93
N ILE A 284 -18.39 -10.98 12.90
CA ILE A 284 -19.17 -12.22 13.10
C ILE A 284 -19.99 -12.61 11.85
N GLY A 285 -20.39 -11.64 11.04
CA GLY A 285 -21.19 -11.88 9.83
C GLY A 285 -20.39 -12.27 8.58
N ILE A 286 -19.06 -12.26 8.65
CA ILE A 286 -18.18 -12.60 7.53
C ILE A 286 -17.70 -14.05 7.74
N PRO A 287 -18.19 -15.02 6.95
CA PRO A 287 -17.84 -16.43 7.09
C PRO A 287 -16.38 -16.74 6.78
#